data_AF-A0A9J6AXJ8-F1
#
_entry.id   AF-A0A9J6AXJ8-F1
#
_cell.length_a   1.000
_cell.length_b   1.000
_cell.length_c   1.000
_cell.angle_alpha   90.00
_cell.angle_beta   90.00
_cell.angle_gamma   90.00
#
_symmetry.space_group_name_H-M   'P 1'
#
loop_
_entity.id
_entity.type
_entity.pdbx_description
1 polymer ?
#
loop_
_entity_poly.entity_id
_entity_poly.type
_entity_poly.pdbx_seq_one_letter_code
_entity_poly.pdbx_strand_id
1 'polypeptide(L)'
;MVNKGNKYQYDTILALFTSMDMSSNNLSGDIPISLTRLAGLRSFNFSKNNLTGRIPNDIGYMKVLESVDLSENQLYGQIPQSISSLTTLSYLNLSDNNLSGMISLSTQLQSFDPTSFQGNKLCGLPLLLNYSSNGNYIPYHEYEDDESDKDEVDWFYTSMAIGFALSFWGFYGSLFFKRSWRHAYFRFLDRCWEMLLSKFPIY
;
A
#
# COMPACT_ATOMS: atom_id res chain seq x y z
N MET A 1 -8.06 -10.29 44.73
CA MET A 1 -8.26 -11.48 43.86
C MET A 1 -7.18 -11.43 42.79
N VAL A 2 -6.31 -12.45 42.75
CA VAL A 2 -5.12 -12.47 41.90
C VAL A 2 -5.48 -13.18 40.59
N ASN A 3 -5.56 -12.43 39.49
CA ASN A 3 -5.69 -13.03 38.16
C ASN A 3 -4.32 -13.62 37.78
N LYS A 4 -4.16 -14.94 37.95
CA LYS A 4 -3.03 -15.69 37.39
C LYS A 4 -3.18 -15.68 35.87
N GLY A 5 -2.38 -14.87 35.19
CA GLY A 5 -2.22 -14.96 33.74
C GLY A 5 -1.50 -16.26 33.40
N ASN A 6 -2.13 -17.12 32.60
CA ASN A 6 -1.46 -18.29 32.05
C ASN A 6 -0.54 -17.85 30.92
N LYS A 7 0.75 -18.13 31.07
CA LYS A 7 1.78 -17.86 30.07
C LYS A 7 1.87 -19.07 29.14
N TYR A 8 1.25 -18.99 27.97
CA TYR A 8 1.39 -20.01 26.94
C TYR A 8 2.62 -19.69 26.08
N GLN A 9 3.57 -20.62 26.03
CA GLN A 9 4.79 -20.50 25.25
C GLN A 9 4.58 -21.26 23.93
N TYR A 10 4.40 -20.53 22.83
CA TYR A 10 4.04 -21.07 21.52
C TYR A 10 5.27 -21.23 20.62
N ASP A 11 6.12 -22.22 20.91
CA ASP A 11 7.41 -22.36 20.20
C ASP A 11 7.28 -22.96 18.77
N THR A 12 6.12 -23.52 18.39
CA THR A 12 5.93 -24.18 17.07
C THR A 12 4.82 -23.56 16.19
N ILE A 13 3.93 -22.74 16.76
CA ILE A 13 2.78 -22.14 16.05
C ILE A 13 3.13 -20.80 15.39
N LEU A 14 4.28 -20.20 15.72
CA LEU A 14 4.76 -18.91 15.19
C LEU A 14 4.86 -18.85 13.66
N ALA A 15 5.05 -19.98 12.98
CA ALA A 15 5.08 -20.04 11.52
C ALA A 15 3.69 -19.98 10.86
N LEU A 16 2.63 -20.36 11.60
CA LEU A 16 1.23 -20.29 11.15
C LEU A 16 0.50 -19.05 11.69
N PHE A 17 1.05 -18.40 12.71
CA PHE A 17 0.47 -17.21 13.33
C PHE A 17 0.72 -15.98 12.45
N THR A 18 -0.04 -15.90 11.37
CA THR A 18 0.05 -14.85 10.36
C THR A 18 -0.90 -13.68 10.65
N SER A 19 -1.95 -13.88 11.44
CA SER A 19 -2.93 -12.84 11.76
C SER A 19 -3.30 -12.85 13.24
N MET A 20 -3.46 -11.66 13.81
CA MET A 20 -3.93 -11.44 15.18
C MET A 20 -5.03 -10.39 15.21
N ASP A 21 -6.26 -10.80 15.52
CA ASP A 21 -7.36 -9.86 15.75
C ASP A 21 -7.70 -9.82 17.23
N MET A 22 -7.50 -8.65 17.84
CA MET A 22 -7.86 -8.33 19.23
C MET A 22 -8.70 -7.05 19.28
N SER A 23 -9.35 -6.69 18.17
CA SER A 23 -10.13 -5.48 18.07
C SER A 23 -11.37 -5.51 18.96
N SER A 24 -11.93 -4.32 19.27
CA SER A 24 -13.18 -4.18 20.05
C SER A 24 -13.12 -4.82 21.44
N ASN A 25 -12.05 -4.54 22.17
CA ASN A 25 -11.84 -5.03 23.53
C ASN A 25 -11.54 -3.86 24.48
N ASN A 26 -11.33 -4.17 25.76
CA ASN A 26 -10.89 -3.20 26.78
C ASN A 26 -9.38 -3.33 27.06
N LEU A 27 -8.57 -3.69 26.07
CA LEU A 27 -7.11 -3.75 26.25
C LEU A 27 -6.58 -2.36 26.55
N SER A 28 -5.60 -2.27 27.46
CA SER A 28 -5.03 -1.01 27.91
C SER A 28 -3.54 -1.15 28.20
N GLY A 29 -2.86 -0.01 28.34
CA GLY A 29 -1.41 0.05 28.41
C GLY A 29 -0.77 0.09 27.03
N ASP A 30 0.55 -0.05 27.00
CA ASP A 30 1.33 0.17 25.79
C ASP A 30 1.36 -1.06 24.87
N ILE A 31 1.57 -0.81 23.57
CA ILE A 31 1.88 -1.88 22.62
C ILE A 31 3.24 -2.49 23.01
N PRO A 32 3.30 -3.77 23.42
CA PRO A 32 4.53 -4.34 23.94
C PRO A 32 5.55 -4.54 22.82
N ILE A 33 6.81 -4.18 23.09
CA ILE A 33 7.91 -4.38 22.12
C ILE A 33 8.11 -5.84 21.73
N SER A 34 7.63 -6.79 22.53
CA SER A 34 7.64 -8.21 22.16
C SER A 34 6.79 -8.53 20.93
N LEU A 35 5.78 -7.71 20.61
CA LEU A 35 4.96 -7.87 19.40
C LEU A 35 5.84 -7.83 18.13
N THR A 36 6.86 -6.97 18.12
CA THR A 36 7.75 -6.78 16.96
C THR A 36 8.70 -7.97 16.74
N ARG A 37 8.76 -8.91 17.68
CA ARG A 37 9.53 -10.15 17.57
C ARG A 37 8.77 -11.27 16.84
N LEU A 38 7.48 -11.08 16.54
CA LEU A 38 6.66 -12.04 15.81
C LEU A 38 6.96 -11.94 14.30
N ALA A 39 8.10 -12.50 13.89
CA ALA A 39 8.60 -12.38 12.51
C ALA A 39 7.69 -12.99 11.42
N GLY A 40 6.73 -13.85 11.79
CA GLY A 40 5.75 -14.45 10.88
C GLY A 40 4.44 -13.68 10.76
N LEU A 41 4.23 -12.63 11.56
CA LEU A 41 2.97 -11.90 11.62
C LEU A 41 2.80 -11.02 10.38
N ARG A 42 1.72 -11.28 9.63
CA ARG A 42 1.33 -10.54 8.42
C ARG A 42 0.25 -9.52 8.69
N SER A 43 -0.64 -9.78 9.63
CA SER A 43 -1.71 -8.85 9.97
C SER A 43 -1.92 -8.78 11.47
N PHE A 44 -2.17 -7.58 11.98
CA PHE A 44 -2.81 -7.46 13.28
C PHE A 44 -3.82 -6.32 13.30
N ASN A 45 -4.90 -6.55 14.04
CA ASN A 45 -5.94 -5.59 14.28
C ASN A 45 -6.16 -5.42 15.79
N PHE A 46 -5.74 -4.28 16.33
CA PHE A 46 -5.96 -3.88 17.72
C PHE A 46 -6.90 -2.68 17.84
N SER A 47 -7.71 -2.40 16.80
CA SER A 47 -8.60 -1.24 16.82
C SER A 47 -9.65 -1.33 17.92
N LYS A 48 -10.26 -0.18 18.27
CA LYS A 48 -11.34 -0.11 19.27
C LYS A 48 -10.92 -0.70 20.61
N ASN A 49 -9.82 -0.18 21.15
CA ASN A 49 -9.29 -0.54 22.46
C ASN A 49 -8.88 0.74 23.22
N ASN A 50 -8.34 0.57 24.43
CA ASN A 50 -7.84 1.65 25.26
C ASN A 50 -6.30 1.65 25.32
N LEU A 51 -5.63 1.25 24.23
CA LEU A 51 -4.17 1.20 24.19
C LEU A 51 -3.57 2.60 24.25
N THR A 52 -2.50 2.74 25.00
CA THR A 52 -1.77 4.00 25.22
C THR A 52 -0.33 3.87 24.73
N GLY A 53 0.49 4.89 24.99
CA GLY A 53 1.91 4.84 24.66
C GLY A 53 2.19 5.20 23.21
N ARG A 54 3.41 4.89 22.77
CA ARG A 54 3.88 5.15 21.41
C ARG A 54 3.85 3.87 20.58
N ILE A 55 3.68 4.02 19.26
CA ILE A 55 3.94 2.92 18.34
C ILE A 55 5.44 2.58 18.40
N PRO A 56 5.85 1.34 18.69
CA PRO A 56 7.26 0.97 18.83
C PRO A 56 8.03 1.19 17.52
N ASN A 57 9.21 1.81 17.60
CA ASN A 57 10.10 1.98 16.44
C ASN A 57 10.48 0.63 15.80
N ASP A 58 10.55 -0.43 16.59
CA ASP A 58 10.90 -1.78 16.14
C ASP A 58 9.85 -2.40 15.19
N ILE A 59 8.68 -1.77 15.00
CA ILE A 59 7.65 -2.25 14.05
C ILE A 59 8.22 -2.41 12.64
N GLY A 60 9.19 -1.57 12.24
CA GLY A 60 9.87 -1.67 10.96
C GLY A 60 10.67 -2.96 10.73
N TYR A 61 10.92 -3.77 11.78
CA TYR A 61 11.57 -5.08 11.64
C TYR A 61 10.62 -6.18 11.15
N MET A 62 9.31 -5.96 11.18
CA MET A 62 8.29 -6.93 10.77
C MET A 62 8.09 -6.95 9.24
N LYS A 63 9.11 -7.38 8.49
CA LYS A 63 9.19 -7.24 7.02
C LYS A 63 8.11 -7.95 6.18
N VAL A 64 7.30 -8.79 6.80
CA VAL A 64 6.21 -9.52 6.14
C VAL A 64 4.83 -8.96 6.49
N LEU A 65 4.78 -7.85 7.21
CA LEU A 65 3.54 -7.21 7.65
C LEU A 65 2.83 -6.58 6.45
N GLU A 66 1.57 -6.96 6.25
CA GLU A 66 0.69 -6.58 5.15
C GLU A 66 -0.44 -5.66 5.63
N SER A 67 -0.94 -5.86 6.85
CA SER A 67 -2.08 -5.11 7.37
C SER A 67 -1.92 -4.75 8.85
N VAL A 68 -2.10 -3.47 9.16
CA VAL A 68 -2.04 -2.92 10.52
C VAL A 68 -3.27 -2.05 10.77
N ASP A 69 -4.07 -2.42 11.77
CA ASP A 69 -5.13 -1.57 12.29
C ASP A 69 -4.89 -1.27 13.78
N LEU A 70 -4.68 0.01 14.07
CA LEU A 70 -4.52 0.56 15.41
C LEU A 70 -5.55 1.68 15.68
N SER A 71 -6.57 1.80 14.83
CA SER A 71 -7.56 2.87 14.92
C SER A 71 -8.36 2.84 16.23
N GLU A 72 -8.98 3.96 16.60
CA GLU A 72 -9.86 4.05 17.78
C GLU A 72 -9.15 3.57 19.07
N ASN A 73 -8.02 4.21 19.38
CA ASN A 73 -7.21 3.95 20.58
C ASN A 73 -6.73 5.29 21.19
N GLN A 74 -5.83 5.24 22.18
CA GLN A 74 -5.28 6.41 22.86
C GLN A 74 -3.75 6.55 22.65
N LEU A 75 -3.25 6.05 21.51
CA LEU A 75 -1.83 6.11 21.17
C LEU A 75 -1.38 7.55 20.94
N TYR A 76 -0.14 7.88 21.31
CA TYR A 76 0.40 9.24 21.21
C TYR A 76 1.84 9.27 20.69
N GLY A 77 2.30 10.48 20.34
CA GLY A 77 3.61 10.71 19.77
C GLY A 77 3.62 10.61 18.24
N GLN A 78 4.82 10.60 17.66
CA GLN A 78 5.00 10.57 16.21
C GLN A 78 4.82 9.15 15.65
N ILE A 79 4.35 9.07 14.41
CA ILE A 79 4.42 7.85 13.62
C ILE A 79 5.90 7.51 13.43
N PRO A 80 6.36 6.32 13.81
CA PRO A 80 7.77 5.98 13.73
C PRO A 80 8.21 5.88 12.26
N GLN A 81 9.31 6.57 11.91
CA GLN A 81 9.88 6.58 10.56
C GLN A 81 10.13 5.16 10.02
N SER A 82 10.39 4.19 10.91
CA SER A 82 10.65 2.79 10.57
C SER A 82 9.47 2.09 9.89
N ILE A 83 8.24 2.60 9.99
CA ILE A 83 7.09 2.07 9.21
C ILE A 83 7.35 2.15 7.71
N SER A 84 8.11 3.16 7.24
CA SER A 84 8.50 3.27 5.82
C SER A 84 9.34 2.09 5.31
N SER A 85 9.86 1.26 6.21
CA SER A 85 10.67 0.09 5.85
C SER A 85 9.83 -1.19 5.66
N LEU A 86 8.51 -1.10 5.83
CA LEU A 86 7.55 -2.20 5.71
C LEU A 86 7.02 -2.31 4.28
N THR A 87 7.86 -2.73 3.33
CA THR A 87 7.54 -2.73 1.89
C THR A 87 6.34 -3.59 1.49
N THR A 88 5.88 -4.49 2.35
CA THR A 88 4.71 -5.36 2.11
C THR A 88 3.39 -4.78 2.63
N LEU A 89 3.44 -3.69 3.40
CA LEU A 89 2.26 -3.10 4.05
C LEU A 89 1.32 -2.49 3.01
N SER A 90 0.12 -3.05 2.89
CA SER A 90 -0.92 -2.66 1.94
C SER A 90 -2.13 -2.03 2.64
N TYR A 91 -2.29 -2.26 3.94
CA TYR A 91 -3.33 -1.64 4.75
C TYR A 91 -2.73 -1.05 6.03
N LEU A 92 -3.05 0.21 6.28
CA LEU A 92 -2.70 0.91 7.51
C LEU A 92 -3.89 1.76 7.94
N ASN A 93 -4.32 1.60 9.19
CA ASN A 93 -5.27 2.51 9.82
C ASN A 93 -4.78 2.91 11.21
N LEU A 94 -4.57 4.21 11.39
CA LEU A 94 -4.13 4.87 12.62
C LEU A 94 -5.15 5.93 13.08
N SER A 95 -6.35 5.95 12.50
CA SER A 95 -7.35 6.99 12.78
C SER A 95 -7.75 7.03 14.25
N ASP A 96 -8.28 8.17 14.69
CA ASP A 96 -8.92 8.31 16.00
C ASP A 96 -8.00 7.88 17.15
N ASN A 97 -6.83 8.50 17.17
CA ASN A 97 -5.81 8.37 18.21
C ASN A 97 -5.32 9.78 18.61
N ASN A 98 -4.31 9.86 19.47
CA ASN A 98 -3.70 11.12 19.92
C ASN A 98 -2.28 11.30 19.33
N LEU A 99 -2.01 10.74 18.14
CA LEU A 99 -0.73 10.86 17.44
C LEU A 99 -0.50 12.30 17.00
N SER A 100 0.76 12.70 16.90
CA SER A 100 1.13 14.07 16.56
C SER A 100 2.40 14.17 15.73
N GLY A 101 2.57 15.31 15.05
CA GLY A 101 3.73 15.59 14.21
C GLY A 101 3.49 15.30 12.74
N MET A 102 4.58 15.39 11.96
CA MET A 102 4.50 15.29 10.51
C MET A 102 4.46 13.82 10.06
N ILE A 103 3.53 13.48 9.17
CA ILE A 103 3.55 12.20 8.46
C ILE A 103 4.80 12.21 7.58
N SER A 104 5.71 11.25 7.82
CA SER A 104 6.98 11.22 7.12
C SER A 104 6.77 11.10 5.61
N LEU A 105 7.56 11.85 4.83
CA LEU A 105 7.49 11.94 3.37
C LEU A 105 7.84 10.64 2.62
N SER A 106 7.82 9.49 3.28
CA SER A 106 7.97 8.20 2.63
C SER A 106 6.79 7.96 1.69
N THR A 107 7.09 7.53 0.46
CA THR A 107 6.11 7.28 -0.60
C THR A 107 5.00 6.33 -0.18
N GLN A 108 5.31 5.32 0.64
CA GLN A 108 4.33 4.34 1.10
C GLN A 108 3.27 4.93 2.03
N LEU A 109 3.67 5.78 2.99
CA LEU A 109 2.70 6.39 3.91
C LEU A 109 1.79 7.39 3.21
N GLN A 110 2.28 8.03 2.16
CA GLN A 110 1.49 8.95 1.33
C GLN A 110 0.52 8.24 0.38
N SER A 111 0.73 6.94 0.11
CA SER A 111 -0.19 6.15 -0.72
C SER A 111 -1.43 5.67 0.03
N PHE A 112 -1.44 5.74 1.36
CA PHE A 112 -2.62 5.37 2.15
C PHE A 112 -3.66 6.50 2.12
N ASP A 113 -4.91 6.11 2.31
CA ASP A 113 -6.05 7.02 2.33
C ASP A 113 -5.91 8.06 3.47
N PRO A 114 -6.23 9.35 3.24
CA PRO A 114 -6.26 10.36 4.30
C PRO A 114 -7.09 9.95 5.54
N THR A 115 -8.15 9.16 5.36
CA THR A 115 -8.99 8.63 6.45
C THR A 115 -8.21 7.76 7.42
N SER A 116 -7.15 7.06 6.97
CA SER A 116 -6.27 6.26 7.84
C SER A 116 -5.52 7.08 8.88
N PHE A 117 -5.48 8.41 8.76
CA PHE A 117 -4.76 9.31 9.67
C PHE A 117 -5.67 10.35 10.34
N GLN A 118 -6.98 10.32 10.07
CA GLN A 118 -7.93 11.29 10.64
C GLN A 118 -8.06 11.15 12.15
N GLY A 119 -8.69 12.12 12.81
CA GLY A 119 -8.91 12.07 14.27
C GLY A 119 -7.64 12.18 15.12
N ASN A 120 -6.49 12.50 14.51
CA ASN A 120 -5.20 12.71 15.19
C ASN A 120 -4.73 14.18 15.08
N LYS A 121 -3.62 14.52 15.74
CA LYS A 121 -2.90 15.81 15.63
C LYS A 121 -1.75 15.74 14.61
N LEU A 122 -1.95 14.98 13.54
CA LEU A 122 -0.98 14.76 12.47
C LEU A 122 -1.06 15.86 11.41
N CYS A 123 0.06 16.14 10.73
CA CYS A 123 0.13 17.10 9.63
C CYS A 123 1.00 16.58 8.47
N GLY A 124 0.83 17.19 7.29
CA GLY A 124 1.52 16.77 6.07
C GLY A 124 0.73 15.72 5.27
N LEU A 125 1.12 15.54 4.00
CA LEU A 125 0.49 14.56 3.10
C LEU A 125 0.46 13.16 3.71
N PRO A 126 -0.63 12.39 3.56
CA PRO A 126 -1.80 12.65 2.69
C PRO A 126 -2.87 13.56 3.30
N LEU A 127 -2.72 14.03 4.54
CA LEU A 127 -3.67 14.96 5.16
C LEU A 127 -3.49 16.37 4.55
N LEU A 128 -4.57 16.92 3.97
CA LEU A 128 -4.57 18.25 3.34
C LEU A 128 -4.66 19.43 4.33
N LEU A 129 -4.29 19.22 5.59
CA LEU A 129 -4.33 20.27 6.60
C LEU A 129 -3.14 21.23 6.44
N ASN A 130 -3.42 22.38 5.81
CA ASN A 130 -2.58 23.57 5.92
C ASN A 130 -2.61 24.03 7.38
N TYR A 131 -1.56 23.70 8.15
CA TYR A 131 -1.33 24.28 9.47
C TYR A 131 -0.98 25.76 9.30
N SER A 132 -1.99 26.59 9.01
CA SER A 132 -1.86 28.04 9.10
C SER A 132 -2.03 28.41 10.56
N SER A 133 -1.01 29.05 11.13
CA SER A 133 -1.00 29.62 12.47
C SER A 133 -1.92 30.84 12.59
N ASN A 134 -3.18 30.72 12.19
CA ASN A 134 -4.23 31.65 12.56
C ASN A 134 -5.59 30.99 12.34
N GLY A 135 -6.29 30.76 13.45
CA GLY A 135 -7.54 30.02 13.51
C GLY A 135 -8.67 30.72 12.76
N ASN A 136 -8.79 30.43 11.47
CA ASN A 136 -10.01 30.64 10.70
C ASN A 136 -10.35 29.31 10.02
N TYR A 137 -11.37 28.65 10.58
CA TYR A 137 -12.01 27.49 9.98
C TYR A 137 -12.71 27.95 8.71
N ILE A 138 -12.19 27.57 7.54
CA ILE A 138 -12.91 27.69 6.28
C ILE A 138 -13.53 26.32 6.05
N PRO A 139 -14.86 26.15 6.15
CA PRO A 139 -15.50 24.89 5.83
C PRO A 139 -15.23 24.60 4.36
N TYR A 140 -14.59 23.46 4.09
CA TYR A 140 -14.56 22.94 2.73
C TYR A 140 -16.00 22.54 2.40
N HIS A 141 -16.56 23.14 1.34
CA HIS A 141 -17.87 22.77 0.85
C HIS A 141 -17.86 21.31 0.42
N GLU A 142 -18.74 20.54 1.03
CA GLU A 142 -19.21 19.24 0.58
C GLU A 142 -19.72 19.43 -0.85
N TYR A 143 -19.06 18.81 -1.83
CA TYR A 143 -19.64 18.65 -3.14
C TYR A 143 -20.69 17.56 -2.98
N GLU A 144 -21.95 17.98 -2.85
CA GLU A 144 -23.10 17.12 -3.08
C GLU A 144 -22.96 16.56 -4.50
N ASP A 145 -22.97 15.23 -4.57
CA ASP A 145 -22.90 14.44 -5.78
C ASP A 145 -24.24 14.58 -6.52
N ASP A 146 -24.38 15.66 -7.29
CA ASP A 146 -25.50 15.85 -8.21
C ASP A 146 -25.21 15.12 -9.53
N GLU A 147 -25.94 14.02 -9.67
CA GLU A 147 -26.10 13.16 -10.84
C GLU A 147 -26.47 13.98 -12.10
N SER A 148 -25.57 14.10 -13.10
CA SER A 148 -25.88 14.29 -14.55
C SER A 148 -24.65 14.70 -15.41
N ASP A 149 -24.13 13.75 -16.18
CA ASP A 149 -23.49 13.86 -17.51
C ASP A 149 -22.42 14.94 -17.79
N LYS A 150 -21.15 14.47 -17.95
CA LYS A 150 -20.42 14.43 -19.24
C LYS A 150 -19.02 13.86 -19.07
N ASP A 151 -18.83 12.67 -19.64
CA ASP A 151 -17.60 12.07 -20.16
C ASP A 151 -16.31 12.90 -20.02
N GLU A 152 -15.65 12.83 -18.86
CA GLU A 152 -14.24 13.19 -18.75
C GLU A 152 -13.43 12.05 -19.37
N VAL A 153 -13.17 12.18 -20.68
CA VAL A 153 -12.37 11.22 -21.44
C VAL A 153 -10.97 11.18 -20.83
N ASP A 154 -10.64 10.06 -20.18
CA ASP A 154 -9.30 9.84 -19.64
C ASP A 154 -8.29 9.87 -20.81
N TRP A 155 -7.59 10.99 -20.92
CA TRP A 155 -6.65 11.28 -22.01
C TRP A 155 -5.51 10.27 -22.03
N PHE A 156 -5.18 9.65 -20.88
CA PHE A 156 -4.16 8.61 -20.81
C PHE A 156 -4.61 7.37 -21.60
N TYR A 157 -5.77 6.78 -21.26
CA TYR A 157 -6.26 5.58 -21.96
C TYR A 157 -6.62 5.87 -23.42
N THR A 158 -7.08 7.08 -23.72
CA THR A 158 -7.36 7.51 -25.10
C THR A 158 -6.08 7.58 -25.93
N SER A 159 -5.00 8.16 -25.38
CA SER A 159 -3.69 8.18 -26.04
C SER A 159 -3.09 6.79 -26.22
N MET A 160 -3.29 5.90 -25.23
CA MET A 160 -2.83 4.51 -25.30
C MET A 160 -3.58 3.70 -26.36
N ALA A 161 -4.91 3.87 -26.46
CA ALA A 161 -5.73 3.22 -27.47
C ALA A 161 -5.39 3.71 -28.90
N ILE A 162 -5.20 5.02 -29.08
CA ILE A 162 -4.78 5.60 -30.37
C ILE A 162 -3.38 5.11 -30.73
N GLY A 163 -2.45 5.10 -29.77
CA GLY A 163 -1.09 4.60 -29.95
C GLY A 163 -1.08 3.13 -30.37
N PHE A 164 -1.88 2.30 -29.73
CA PHE A 164 -2.04 0.88 -30.10
C PHE A 164 -2.62 0.75 -31.51
N ALA A 165 -3.67 1.49 -31.86
CA ALA A 165 -4.28 1.43 -33.19
C ALA A 165 -3.28 1.83 -34.31
N LEU A 166 -2.54 2.93 -34.12
CA LEU A 166 -1.58 3.42 -35.11
C LEU A 166 -0.36 2.50 -35.24
N SER A 167 0.17 2.00 -34.12
CA SER A 167 1.35 1.13 -34.11
C SER A 167 1.03 -0.30 -34.60
N PHE A 168 -0.10 -0.86 -34.16
CA PHE A 168 -0.51 -2.22 -34.49
C PHE A 168 -0.92 -2.33 -35.97
N TRP A 169 -1.69 -1.38 -36.51
CA TRP A 169 -2.07 -1.41 -37.93
C TRP A 169 -0.96 -0.93 -38.87
N GLY A 170 -0.12 0.01 -38.46
CA GLY A 170 1.02 0.45 -39.27
C GLY A 170 2.04 -0.68 -39.49
N PHE A 171 2.35 -1.44 -38.44
CA PHE A 171 3.34 -2.51 -38.52
C PHE A 171 2.74 -3.81 -39.09
N TYR A 172 1.60 -4.28 -38.59
CA TYR A 172 1.00 -5.55 -39.03
C TYR A 172 0.13 -5.42 -40.27
N GLY A 173 -0.50 -4.26 -40.49
CA GLY A 173 -1.32 -4.02 -41.69
C GLY A 173 -0.48 -3.98 -42.98
N SER A 174 0.75 -3.45 -42.91
CA SER A 174 1.68 -3.44 -44.05
C SER A 174 2.07 -4.87 -44.50
N LEU A 175 2.16 -5.81 -43.56
CA LEU A 175 2.41 -7.23 -43.81
C LEU A 175 1.20 -7.96 -44.42
N PHE A 176 -0.02 -7.49 -44.16
CA PHE A 176 -1.25 -8.11 -44.66
C PHE A 176 -1.60 -7.71 -46.11
N PHE A 177 -1.30 -6.48 -46.54
CA PHE A 177 -1.74 -6.00 -47.86
C PHE A 177 -0.75 -6.24 -49.01
N LYS A 178 0.56 -6.32 -48.73
CA LYS A 178 1.58 -6.56 -49.77
C LYS A 178 2.12 -7.98 -49.67
N ARG A 179 1.61 -8.85 -50.55
CA ARG A 179 2.02 -10.27 -50.66
C ARG A 179 3.54 -10.45 -50.78
N SER A 180 4.24 -9.52 -51.45
CA SER A 180 5.70 -9.55 -51.60
C SER A 180 6.47 -9.25 -50.30
N TRP A 181 5.94 -8.40 -49.43
CA TRP A 181 6.59 -8.02 -48.17
C TRP A 181 6.49 -9.14 -47.15
N ARG A 182 5.32 -9.79 -47.09
CA ARG A 182 5.11 -11.00 -46.29
C ARG A 182 6.14 -12.08 -46.61
N HIS A 183 6.35 -12.38 -47.90
CA HIS A 183 7.32 -13.39 -48.32
C HIS A 183 8.78 -12.96 -48.10
N ALA A 184 9.10 -11.67 -48.12
CA ALA A 184 10.44 -11.18 -47.79
C ALA A 184 10.71 -11.29 -46.29
N TYR A 185 9.73 -10.91 -45.46
CA TYR A 185 9.80 -10.98 -44.00
C TYR A 185 9.98 -12.41 -43.49
N PHE A 186 9.14 -13.36 -43.94
CA PHE A 186 9.28 -14.76 -43.53
C PHE A 186 10.61 -15.38 -43.99
N ARG A 187 11.07 -15.08 -45.22
CA ARG A 187 12.39 -15.54 -45.69
C ARG A 187 13.55 -14.95 -44.89
N PHE A 188 13.41 -13.74 -44.37
CA PHE A 188 14.41 -13.15 -43.49
C PHE A 188 14.42 -13.86 -42.13
N LEU A 189 13.25 -14.09 -41.52
CA LEU A 189 13.13 -14.82 -40.26
C LEU A 189 13.68 -16.25 -40.36
N ASP A 190 13.37 -16.97 -41.45
CA ASP A 190 13.90 -18.32 -41.68
C ASP A 190 15.44 -18.31 -41.74
N ARG A 191 16.04 -17.34 -42.43
CA ARG A 191 17.51 -17.19 -42.47
C ARG A 191 18.09 -16.87 -41.10
N CYS A 192 17.44 -15.99 -40.34
CA CYS A 192 17.88 -15.67 -38.98
C CYS A 192 17.81 -16.90 -38.08
N TRP A 193 16.75 -17.72 -38.22
CA TRP A 193 16.55 -18.95 -37.47
C TRP A 193 17.63 -20.00 -37.80
N GLU A 194 17.96 -20.21 -39.07
CA GLU A 194 19.04 -21.10 -39.48
C GLU A 194 20.43 -20.61 -39.01
N MET A 195 20.67 -19.30 -39.03
CA MET A 195 21.90 -18.71 -38.47
C MET A 195 21.99 -18.87 -36.94
N LEU A 196 20.85 -18.88 -36.25
CA LEU A 196 20.78 -19.10 -34.80
C LEU A 196 21.01 -20.57 -34.46
N LEU A 197 20.37 -21.48 -35.18
CA LEU A 197 20.55 -22.93 -35.00
C LEU A 197 21.97 -23.39 -35.34
N SER A 198 22.61 -22.81 -36.36
CA SER A 198 24.01 -23.11 -36.68
C SER A 198 25.01 -22.58 -35.64
N LYS A 199 24.64 -21.57 -34.85
CA LYS A 199 25.46 -21.09 -33.72
C LYS A 199 25.31 -21.90 -32.44
N PHE A 200 24.25 -22.72 -32.31
CA PHE A 200 24.00 -23.55 -31.14
C PHE A 200 23.63 -24.99 -31.55
N PRO A 201 24.61 -25.81 -32.00
CA PRO A 201 24.36 -27.23 -32.22
C PRO A 201 24.05 -27.91 -30.88
N ILE A 202 22.84 -28.42 -30.74
CA ILE A 202 22.43 -29.30 -29.64
C ILE A 202 23.01 -30.68 -29.98
N TYR A 203 23.97 -31.15 -29.17
CA TYR A 203 24.52 -32.52 -29.23
C TYR A 203 23.53 -33.52 -28.64
#